data_AF-A0A917P2Q0-F1
#
_entry.id   AF-A0A917P2Q0-F1
#
_cell.length_a   1.000
_cell.length_b   1.000
_cell.length_c   1.000
_cell.angle_alpha   90.00
_cell.angle_beta   90.00
_cell.angle_gamma   90.00
#
_symmetry.space_group_name_H-M   'P 1'
#
loop_
_entity.id
_entity.type
_entity.pdbx_description
1 polymer ?
#
loop_
_entity_poly.entity_id
_entity_poly.type
_entity_poly.pdbx_seq_one_letter_code
_entity_poly.pdbx_strand_id
1 'polypeptide(L)'
;MLSQFGFHPDALVAASASIDTMLDTERVGEGPDTGWTAVSQRFSNWLDELDQDSQQKRRAVDIHIITDLQQELAKEAATAGVPTELFRQWGFKGWVRAVGESPAVGLFREMLHSRHLNKGTTWQRNDLTDILHLSCAAGYADFVVCEKHMRDPLQHGLKRMGRSAQVYRRLTGAVAAIEDLLEAPTSPVSPGQ
;
A
#
# COMPACT_ATOMS: atom_id res chain seq x y z
N MET A 1 -11.73 33.47 28.23
CA MET A 1 -11.00 32.20 28.14
C MET A 1 -12.03 31.09 28.22
N LEU A 2 -12.50 30.60 27.07
CA LEU A 2 -13.31 29.38 26.87
C LEU A 2 -13.63 29.29 25.36
N SER A 3 -12.70 28.77 24.56
CA SER A 3 -13.00 28.27 23.21
C SER A 3 -13.15 26.75 23.34
N GLN A 4 -14.34 26.30 23.68
CA GLN A 4 -14.66 24.87 23.78
C GLN A 4 -15.38 24.43 22.51
N PHE A 5 -14.73 23.51 21.78
CA PHE A 5 -15.27 22.54 20.84
C PHE A 5 -16.29 23.06 19.82
N GLY A 6 -15.77 23.62 18.72
CA GLY A 6 -16.55 23.72 17.49
C GLY A 6 -16.85 22.33 16.97
N PHE A 7 -18.11 21.90 17.06
CA PHE A 7 -18.61 20.72 16.38
C PHE A 7 -18.45 20.94 14.87
N HIS A 8 -17.51 20.24 14.24
CA HIS A 8 -17.30 20.32 12.79
C HIS A 8 -18.28 19.38 12.10
N PRO A 9 -19.35 19.89 11.45
CA PRO A 9 -20.30 19.04 10.74
C PRO A 9 -19.61 18.15 9.70
N ASP A 10 -18.50 18.59 9.12
CA ASP A 10 -17.69 17.81 8.18
C ASP A 10 -17.10 16.54 8.81
N ALA A 11 -16.69 16.61 10.08
CA ALA A 11 -16.14 15.47 10.81
C ALA A 11 -17.22 14.44 11.14
N LEU A 12 -18.42 14.90 11.49
CA LEU A 12 -19.58 14.03 11.69
C LEU A 12 -20.00 13.37 10.38
N VAL A 13 -20.10 14.14 9.29
CA VAL A 13 -20.46 13.62 7.97
C VAL A 13 -19.45 12.60 7.49
N ALA A 14 -18.15 12.86 7.62
CA ALA A 14 -17.11 11.91 7.26
C ALA A 14 -17.22 10.61 8.08
N ALA A 15 -17.36 10.72 9.41
CA ALA A 15 -17.51 9.55 10.28
C ALA A 15 -18.79 8.75 9.97
N SER A 16 -19.93 9.42 9.83
CA SER A 16 -21.21 8.78 9.51
C SER A 16 -21.21 8.14 8.13
N ALA A 17 -20.63 8.79 7.10
CA ALA A 17 -20.52 8.21 5.77
C ALA A 17 -19.56 7.02 5.73
N SER A 18 -18.44 7.06 6.46
CA SER A 18 -17.55 5.91 6.62
C SER A 18 -18.25 4.75 7.32
N ILE A 19 -19.02 5.03 8.38
CA ILE A 19 -19.81 4.01 9.08
C ILE A 19 -20.88 3.41 8.15
N ASP A 20 -21.63 4.25 7.44
CA ASP A 20 -22.67 3.81 6.50
C ASP A 20 -22.08 2.94 5.38
N THR A 21 -20.94 3.36 4.80
CA THR A 21 -20.20 2.56 3.81
C THR A 21 -19.67 1.24 4.41
N MET A 22 -19.20 1.25 5.66
CA MET A 22 -18.72 0.03 6.34
C MET A 22 -19.85 -0.92 6.73
N LEU A 23 -21.06 -0.40 6.95
CA LEU A 23 -22.27 -1.15 7.29
C LEU A 23 -23.13 -1.47 6.06
N ASP A 24 -22.75 -0.97 4.89
CA ASP A 24 -23.40 -1.30 3.63
C ASP A 24 -23.21 -2.79 3.34
N THR A 25 -24.33 -3.52 3.46
CA THR A 25 -24.38 -4.96 3.20
C THR A 25 -24.60 -5.27 1.72
N GLU A 26 -24.84 -4.26 0.87
CA GLU A 26 -25.01 -4.46 -0.55
C GLU A 26 -23.68 -4.93 -1.15
N ARG A 27 -23.67 -6.17 -1.64
CA ARG A 27 -22.48 -6.75 -2.22
C ARG A 27 -22.19 -6.02 -3.53
N VAL A 28 -21.10 -5.26 -3.55
CA VAL A 28 -20.52 -4.80 -4.81
C VAL A 28 -20.23 -6.01 -5.69
N GLY A 29 -20.81 -6.01 -6.89
CA GLY A 29 -20.63 -7.08 -7.86
C GLY A 29 -19.16 -7.30 -8.20
N GLU A 30 -18.83 -8.49 -8.69
CA GLU A 30 -17.45 -8.76 -9.10
C GLU A 30 -17.06 -7.84 -10.26
N GLY A 31 -15.93 -7.13 -10.10
CA GLY A 31 -15.36 -6.32 -11.17
C GLY A 31 -14.93 -7.17 -12.38
N PRO A 32 -14.70 -6.55 -13.54
CA PRO A 32 -14.28 -7.27 -14.74
C PRO A 32 -12.97 -8.04 -14.51
N ASP A 33 -12.84 -9.21 -15.14
CA ASP A 33 -11.55 -9.92 -15.17
C ASP A 33 -10.59 -9.16 -16.10
N THR A 34 -9.58 -8.54 -15.50
CA THR A 34 -8.54 -7.78 -16.22
C THR A 34 -7.44 -8.67 -16.77
N GLY A 35 -7.43 -9.97 -16.44
CA GLY A 35 -6.34 -10.90 -16.75
C GLY A 35 -5.09 -10.68 -15.89
N TRP A 36 -5.12 -9.73 -14.94
CA TRP A 36 -3.97 -9.37 -14.10
C TRP A 36 -3.40 -10.57 -13.36
N THR A 37 -4.25 -11.40 -12.72
CA THR A 37 -3.81 -12.59 -11.99
C THR A 37 -3.00 -13.55 -12.88
N ALA A 38 -3.43 -13.75 -14.12
CA ALA A 38 -2.72 -14.62 -15.07
C ALA A 38 -1.38 -14.03 -15.51
N VAL A 39 -1.30 -12.70 -15.70
CA VAL A 39 -0.05 -11.99 -16.02
C VAL A 39 0.93 -12.10 -14.85
N SER A 40 0.49 -11.78 -13.63
CA SER A 40 1.30 -11.84 -12.41
C SER A 40 1.78 -13.26 -12.11
N GLN A 41 0.94 -14.28 -12.35
CA GLN A 41 1.33 -15.67 -12.20
C GLN A 41 2.43 -16.07 -13.19
N ARG A 42 2.28 -15.74 -14.48
CA ARG A 42 3.32 -16.02 -15.49
C ARG A 42 4.64 -15.34 -15.13
N PHE A 43 4.59 -14.11 -14.67
CA PHE A 43 5.78 -13.36 -14.27
C PHE A 43 6.46 -13.96 -13.02
N SER A 44 5.69 -14.35 -12.01
CA SER A 44 6.21 -15.08 -10.83
C SER A 44 6.86 -16.41 -11.20
N ASN A 45 6.22 -17.20 -12.07
CA ASN A 45 6.78 -18.48 -12.52
C ASN A 45 8.12 -18.27 -13.27
N TRP A 46 8.18 -17.27 -14.15
CA TRP A 46 9.42 -16.91 -14.84
C TRP A 46 10.51 -16.45 -13.86
N LEU A 47 10.16 -15.67 -12.83
CA LEU A 47 11.11 -15.26 -11.79
C LEU A 47 11.65 -16.44 -10.97
N ASP A 48 10.85 -17.48 -10.74
CA ASP A 48 11.25 -18.67 -10.00
C ASP A 48 12.30 -19.51 -10.76
N GLU A 49 12.22 -19.50 -12.10
CA GLU A 49 13.17 -20.18 -12.99
C GLU A 49 14.48 -19.40 -13.19
N LEU A 50 14.47 -18.11 -12.89
CA LEU A 50 15.62 -17.23 -13.10
C LEU A 50 16.73 -17.53 -12.09
N ASP A 51 17.91 -17.91 -12.59
CA ASP A 51 19.13 -18.05 -11.77
C ASP A 51 19.80 -16.68 -11.57
N GLN A 52 19.16 -15.87 -10.73
CA GLN A 52 19.59 -14.51 -10.40
C GLN A 52 19.47 -14.27 -8.90
N ASP A 53 20.27 -13.34 -8.40
CA ASP A 53 20.19 -12.94 -7.00
C ASP A 53 18.91 -12.16 -6.69
N SER A 54 18.61 -12.00 -5.40
CA SER A 54 17.41 -11.32 -4.94
C SER A 54 17.33 -9.84 -5.35
N GLN A 55 18.47 -9.14 -5.53
CA GLN A 55 18.46 -7.74 -5.97
C GLN A 55 18.14 -7.63 -7.46
N GLN A 56 18.68 -8.52 -8.27
CA GLN A 56 18.39 -8.60 -9.70
C GLN A 56 16.91 -8.93 -9.93
N LYS A 57 16.37 -9.91 -9.20
CA LYS A 57 14.93 -10.23 -9.25
C LYS A 57 14.04 -9.06 -8.83
N ARG A 58 14.43 -8.31 -7.78
CA ARG A 58 13.73 -7.07 -7.40
C ARG A 58 13.73 -6.04 -8.52
N ARG A 59 14.87 -5.85 -9.20
CA ARG A 59 14.91 -4.94 -10.35
C ARG A 59 13.99 -5.40 -11.48
N ALA A 60 13.86 -6.71 -11.72
CA ALA A 60 12.92 -7.23 -12.69
C ALA A 60 11.46 -6.94 -12.29
N VAL A 61 11.11 -7.08 -11.00
CA VAL A 61 9.78 -6.69 -10.48
C VAL A 61 9.51 -5.20 -10.69
N ASP A 62 10.49 -4.32 -10.43
CA ASP A 62 10.34 -2.89 -10.68
C ASP A 62 10.07 -2.57 -12.16
N ILE A 63 10.79 -3.23 -13.06
CA ILE A 63 10.58 -3.09 -14.51
C ILE A 63 9.18 -3.58 -14.89
N HIS A 64 8.72 -4.70 -14.32
CA HIS A 64 7.39 -5.23 -14.56
C HIS A 64 6.30 -4.23 -14.17
N ILE A 65 6.39 -3.64 -12.97
CA ILE A 65 5.44 -2.61 -12.49
C ILE A 65 5.42 -1.39 -13.40
N ILE A 66 6.59 -0.88 -13.80
CA ILE A 66 6.66 0.30 -14.68
C ILE A 66 6.12 0.01 -16.07
N THR A 67 6.41 -1.18 -16.60
CA THR A 67 5.92 -1.59 -17.93
C THR A 67 4.40 -1.70 -17.95
N ASP A 68 3.81 -2.15 -16.84
CA ASP A 68 2.35 -2.20 -16.65
C ASP A 68 1.74 -0.78 -16.66
N LEU A 69 2.38 0.18 -15.98
CA LEU A 69 1.91 1.56 -15.84
C LEU A 69 2.33 2.51 -16.98
N GLN A 70 3.10 2.03 -17.97
CA GLN A 70 3.82 2.91 -18.90
C GLN A 70 2.89 3.79 -19.74
N GLN A 71 1.71 3.28 -20.12
CA GLN A 71 0.77 3.99 -21.00
C GLN A 71 0.09 5.13 -20.25
N GLU A 72 -0.36 4.85 -19.03
CA GLU A 72 -0.98 5.78 -18.10
C GLU A 72 0.02 6.87 -17.73
N LEU A 73 1.25 6.49 -17.34
CA LEU A 73 2.30 7.46 -17.01
C LEU A 73 2.62 8.38 -18.19
N ALA A 74 2.71 7.85 -19.41
CA ALA A 74 2.96 8.66 -20.60
C ALA A 74 1.79 9.61 -20.91
N LYS A 75 0.55 9.14 -20.78
CA LYS A 75 -0.66 9.93 -21.01
C LYS A 75 -0.81 11.06 -19.99
N GLU A 76 -0.61 10.77 -18.70
CA GLU A 76 -0.69 11.77 -17.64
C GLU A 76 0.44 12.79 -17.73
N ALA A 77 1.66 12.35 -18.07
CA ALA A 77 2.78 13.26 -18.31
C ALA A 77 2.49 14.23 -19.46
N ALA A 78 1.93 13.74 -20.57
CA ALA A 78 1.52 14.58 -21.70
C ALA A 78 0.41 15.57 -21.30
N THR A 79 -0.58 15.11 -20.53
CA THR A 79 -1.69 15.94 -20.04
C THR A 79 -1.20 17.05 -19.09
N ALA A 80 -0.21 16.75 -18.26
CA ALA A 80 0.44 17.70 -17.37
C ALA A 80 1.45 18.64 -18.06
N GLY A 81 1.63 18.51 -19.39
CA GLY A 81 2.57 19.34 -20.15
C GLY A 81 4.05 19.05 -19.84
N VAL A 82 4.36 17.87 -19.30
CA VAL A 82 5.74 17.48 -19.00
C VAL A 82 6.50 17.23 -20.31
N PRO A 83 7.61 17.93 -20.57
CA PRO A 83 8.40 17.70 -21.77
C PRO A 83 8.96 16.27 -21.79
N THR A 84 8.92 15.62 -22.96
CA THR A 84 9.45 14.25 -23.14
C THR A 84 10.89 14.11 -22.66
N GLU A 85 11.71 15.14 -22.84
CA GLU A 85 13.10 15.15 -22.40
C GLU A 85 13.22 15.12 -20.87
N LEU A 86 12.37 15.86 -20.17
CA LEU A 86 12.31 15.85 -18.70
C LEU A 86 11.81 14.50 -18.17
N PHE A 87 10.80 13.93 -18.83
CA PHE A 87 10.28 12.60 -18.49
C PHE A 87 11.35 11.51 -18.65
N ARG A 88 12.15 11.57 -19.73
CA ARG A 88 13.29 10.67 -19.95
C ARG A 88 14.41 10.88 -18.94
N GLN A 89 14.73 12.12 -18.60
CA GLN A 89 15.75 12.46 -17.60
C GLN A 89 15.39 11.96 -16.21
N TRP A 90 14.10 11.98 -15.84
CA TRP A 90 13.66 11.41 -14.57
C TRP A 90 13.96 9.90 -14.53
N GLY A 91 13.65 9.20 -15.63
CA GLY A 91 14.11 7.84 -15.92
C GLY A 91 13.69 6.80 -14.88
N PHE A 92 14.17 5.57 -15.08
CA PHE A 92 13.83 4.44 -14.20
C PHE A 92 14.23 4.68 -12.73
N LYS A 93 15.41 5.24 -12.49
CA LYS A 93 15.93 5.46 -11.13
C LYS A 93 15.15 6.55 -10.38
N GLY A 94 14.77 7.64 -11.06
CA GLY A 94 13.98 8.71 -10.46
C GLY A 94 12.59 8.22 -10.06
N TRP A 95 11.95 7.40 -10.90
CA TRP A 95 10.68 6.77 -10.60
C TRP A 95 10.77 5.81 -9.40
N VAL A 96 11.74 4.88 -9.40
CA VAL A 96 11.89 3.91 -8.31
C VAL A 96 12.10 4.62 -6.98
N ARG A 97 12.87 5.71 -6.98
CA ARG A 97 13.08 6.54 -5.80
C ARG A 97 11.78 7.23 -5.35
N ALA A 98 11.10 7.95 -6.25
CA ALA A 98 9.89 8.69 -5.92
C ALA A 98 8.76 7.78 -5.41
N VAL A 99 8.60 6.61 -6.04
CA VAL A 99 7.67 5.57 -5.60
C VAL A 99 8.07 5.03 -4.24
N GLY A 100 9.35 4.69 -4.04
CA GLY A 100 9.82 4.13 -2.78
C GLY A 100 9.70 5.07 -1.58
N GLU A 101 9.76 6.39 -1.78
CA GLU A 101 9.64 7.38 -0.72
C GLU A 101 8.17 7.64 -0.32
N SER A 102 7.21 7.36 -1.21
CA SER A 102 5.77 7.54 -0.93
C SER A 102 5.25 6.52 0.09
N PRO A 103 4.49 6.91 1.13
CA PRO A 103 4.02 5.99 2.17
C PRO A 103 3.22 4.81 1.62
N ALA A 104 2.14 5.08 0.89
CA ALA A 104 1.27 4.04 0.36
C ALA A 104 1.85 3.36 -0.89
N VAL A 105 2.38 4.15 -1.83
CA VAL A 105 2.82 3.64 -3.13
C VAL A 105 4.16 2.89 -3.02
N GLY A 106 5.03 3.33 -2.09
CA GLY A 106 6.24 2.60 -1.75
C GLY A 106 5.92 1.26 -1.09
N LEU A 107 4.91 1.21 -0.22
CA LEU A 107 4.50 -0.02 0.45
C LEU A 107 3.83 -1.00 -0.52
N PHE A 108 3.02 -0.48 -1.44
CA PHE A 108 2.46 -1.25 -2.56
C PHE A 108 3.56 -1.94 -3.36
N ARG A 109 4.60 -1.18 -3.74
CA ARG A 109 5.77 -1.72 -4.44
C ARG A 109 6.48 -2.78 -3.60
N GLU A 110 6.70 -2.55 -2.30
CA GLU A 110 7.37 -3.52 -1.42
C GLU A 110 6.56 -4.81 -1.20
N MET A 111 5.22 -4.73 -1.14
CA MET A 111 4.36 -5.90 -1.09
C MET A 111 4.44 -6.72 -2.38
N LEU A 112 4.42 -6.07 -3.55
CA LEU A 112 4.63 -6.74 -4.83
C LEU A 112 5.99 -7.43 -4.91
N HIS A 113 7.06 -6.79 -4.43
CA HIS A 113 8.36 -7.43 -4.28
C HIS A 113 8.27 -8.68 -3.40
N SER A 114 7.68 -8.56 -2.21
CA SER A 114 7.58 -9.67 -1.28
C SER A 114 6.81 -10.86 -1.87
N ARG A 115 5.74 -10.60 -2.63
CA ARG A 115 4.92 -11.62 -3.26
C ARG A 115 5.63 -12.26 -4.45
N HIS A 116 6.17 -11.48 -5.38
CA HIS A 116 6.84 -12.01 -6.56
C HIS A 116 8.13 -12.79 -6.25
N LEU A 117 8.86 -12.40 -5.20
CA LEU A 117 10.09 -13.09 -4.78
C LEU A 117 9.84 -14.34 -3.93
N ASN A 118 8.62 -14.51 -3.43
CA ASN A 118 8.28 -15.70 -2.67
C ASN A 118 8.02 -16.86 -3.64
N LYS A 119 8.95 -17.82 -3.65
CA LYS A 119 8.94 -18.96 -4.57
C LYS A 119 7.66 -19.77 -4.44
N GLY A 120 7.04 -20.11 -5.58
CA GLY A 120 5.79 -20.85 -5.63
C GLY A 120 4.56 -20.04 -5.24
N THR A 121 4.65 -18.70 -5.26
CA THR A 121 3.48 -17.84 -5.02
C THR A 121 2.38 -18.15 -6.02
N THR A 122 1.17 -18.34 -5.51
CA THR A 122 -0.06 -18.42 -6.29
C THR A 122 -0.82 -17.12 -6.16
N TRP A 123 -1.14 -16.49 -7.29
CA TRP A 123 -1.93 -15.28 -7.34
C TRP A 123 -3.42 -15.60 -7.39
N GLN A 124 -4.20 -14.83 -6.65
CA GLN A 124 -5.64 -14.87 -6.56
C GLN A 124 -6.23 -13.58 -7.12
N ARG A 125 -7.52 -13.61 -7.47
CA ARG A 125 -8.21 -12.49 -8.10
C ARG A 125 -8.17 -11.21 -7.26
N ASN A 126 -8.28 -11.32 -5.94
CA ASN A 126 -8.35 -10.18 -5.04
C ASN A 126 -6.98 -9.71 -4.55
N ASP A 127 -5.89 -10.39 -4.89
CA ASP A 127 -4.56 -10.04 -4.36
C ASP A 127 -4.16 -8.61 -4.70
N LEU A 128 -4.42 -8.14 -5.93
CA LEU A 128 -4.11 -6.77 -6.32
C LEU A 128 -4.88 -5.75 -5.47
N THR A 129 -6.19 -5.98 -5.31
CA THR A 129 -7.08 -5.12 -4.54
C THR A 129 -6.62 -5.05 -3.09
N ASP A 130 -6.33 -6.20 -2.48
CA ASP A 130 -5.86 -6.28 -1.11
C ASP A 130 -4.51 -5.56 -0.94
N ILE A 131 -3.55 -5.80 -1.85
CA ILE A 131 -2.26 -5.12 -1.81
C ILE A 131 -2.43 -3.60 -1.93
N LEU A 132 -3.28 -3.12 -2.85
CA LEU A 132 -3.54 -1.70 -3.04
C LEU A 132 -4.14 -1.05 -1.78
N HIS A 133 -5.22 -1.64 -1.24
CA HIS A 133 -5.93 -1.08 -0.09
C HIS A 133 -5.12 -1.18 1.20
N LEU A 134 -4.46 -2.32 1.44
CA LEU A 134 -3.65 -2.51 2.63
C LEU A 134 -2.41 -1.63 2.64
N SER A 135 -1.78 -1.40 1.48
CA SER A 135 -0.67 -0.46 1.37
C SER A 135 -1.11 0.97 1.64
N CYS A 136 -2.30 1.35 1.16
CA CYS A 136 -2.89 2.64 1.48
C CYS A 136 -3.18 2.78 2.98
N ALA A 137 -3.89 1.81 3.57
CA ALA A 137 -4.22 1.81 4.99
C ALA A 137 -2.97 1.89 5.86
N ALA A 138 -1.97 1.02 5.62
CA ALA A 138 -0.74 0.99 6.41
C ALA A 138 0.22 2.14 6.10
N GLY A 139 0.02 2.85 5.00
CA GLY A 139 0.74 4.09 4.70
C GLY A 139 0.34 5.25 5.61
N TYR A 140 -0.86 5.22 6.20
CA TYR A 140 -1.44 6.36 6.92
C TYR A 140 -2.04 6.04 8.30
N ALA A 141 -2.31 4.77 8.62
CA ALA A 141 -2.87 4.36 9.91
C ALA A 141 -1.81 3.77 10.84
N ASP A 142 -1.98 3.99 12.15
CA ASP A 142 -1.14 3.39 13.18
C ASP A 142 -1.42 1.89 13.37
N PHE A 143 -2.67 1.46 13.13
CA PHE A 143 -3.13 0.09 13.29
C PHE A 143 -3.86 -0.37 12.02
N VAL A 144 -3.49 -1.54 11.49
CA VAL A 144 -4.14 -2.15 10.33
C VAL A 144 -4.49 -3.59 10.64
N VAL A 145 -5.70 -4.00 10.26
CA VAL A 145 -6.15 -5.39 10.39
C VAL A 145 -6.32 -5.97 9.00
N CYS A 146 -5.71 -7.13 8.76
CA CYS A 146 -5.77 -7.80 7.47
C CYS A 146 -5.82 -9.32 7.60
N GLU A 147 -6.13 -9.99 6.50
CA GLU A 147 -6.09 -11.44 6.46
C GLU A 147 -4.69 -12.00 6.68
N LYS A 148 -4.65 -13.27 7.11
CA LYS A 148 -3.38 -13.99 7.38
C LYS A 148 -2.42 -13.94 6.20
N HIS A 149 -2.94 -14.12 4.99
CA HIS A 149 -2.14 -14.29 3.79
C HIS A 149 -1.46 -12.97 3.33
N MET A 150 -2.03 -11.81 3.70
CA MET A 150 -1.46 -10.49 3.38
C MET A 150 -0.60 -9.88 4.50
N ARG A 151 -0.74 -10.39 5.72
CA ARG A 151 -0.04 -9.84 6.90
C ARG A 151 1.47 -9.86 6.72
N ASP A 152 2.03 -11.00 6.31
CA ASP A 152 3.49 -11.17 6.26
C ASP A 152 4.13 -10.28 5.17
N PRO A 153 3.60 -10.23 3.92
CA PRO A 153 4.05 -9.25 2.91
C PRO A 153 3.97 -7.80 3.39
N LEU A 154 2.87 -7.42 4.03
CA LEU A 154 2.65 -6.06 4.53
C LEU A 154 3.66 -5.69 5.62
N GLN A 155 3.84 -6.58 6.60
CA GLN A 155 4.75 -6.37 7.73
C GLN A 155 6.22 -6.31 7.29
N HIS A 156 6.62 -7.15 6.32
CA HIS A 156 7.96 -7.06 5.73
C HIS A 156 8.18 -5.75 4.98
N GLY A 157 7.17 -5.28 4.22
CA GLY A 157 7.23 -3.99 3.52
C GLY A 157 7.40 -2.82 4.49
N LEU A 158 6.57 -2.76 5.54
CA LEU A 158 6.66 -1.74 6.60
C LEU A 158 8.05 -1.71 7.25
N LYS A 159 8.58 -2.88 7.61
CA LYS A 159 9.93 -2.99 8.19
C LYS A 159 11.01 -2.48 7.24
N ARG A 160 10.95 -2.83 5.95
CA ARG A 160 11.94 -2.37 4.95
C ARG A 160 11.87 -0.86 4.71
N MET A 161 10.67 -0.28 4.81
CA MET A 161 10.47 1.16 4.69
C MET A 161 10.70 1.94 6.00
N GLY A 162 11.05 1.25 7.10
CA GLY A 162 11.24 1.90 8.40
C GLY A 162 9.95 2.52 8.98
N ARG A 163 8.79 1.94 8.67
CA ARG A 163 7.47 2.41 9.13
C ARG A 163 7.01 1.61 10.36
N SER A 164 6.21 2.25 11.21
CA SER A 164 5.79 1.72 12.52
C SER A 164 4.35 1.24 12.60
N ALA A 165 3.59 1.26 11.50
CA ALA A 165 2.20 0.77 11.50
C ALA A 165 2.15 -0.68 12.00
N GLN A 166 1.24 -0.94 12.93
CA GLN A 166 1.08 -2.24 13.57
C GLN A 166 0.03 -3.06 12.82
N VAL A 167 0.39 -4.27 12.39
CA VAL A 167 -0.48 -5.13 11.58
C VAL A 167 -1.01 -6.30 12.38
N TYR A 168 -2.33 -6.47 12.40
CA TYR A 168 -3.04 -7.50 13.14
C TYR A 168 -3.83 -8.42 12.22
N ARG A 169 -4.04 -9.66 12.66
CA ARG A 169 -4.89 -10.64 11.95
C ARG A 169 -6.34 -10.62 12.43
N ARG A 170 -6.60 -10.05 13.60
CA ARG A 170 -7.90 -10.08 14.27
C ARG A 170 -8.20 -8.72 14.84
N LEU A 171 -9.43 -8.26 14.63
CA LEU A 171 -9.92 -6.99 15.18
C LEU A 171 -9.71 -6.92 16.69
N THR A 172 -10.00 -7.99 17.43
CA THR A 172 -9.82 -8.03 18.88
C THR A 172 -8.40 -7.68 19.33
N GLY A 173 -7.37 -8.05 18.56
CA GLY A 173 -5.98 -7.70 18.87
C GLY A 173 -5.66 -6.24 18.59
N ALA A 174 -6.23 -5.69 17.52
CA ALA A 174 -6.07 -4.27 17.21
C ALA A 174 -6.80 -3.39 18.22
N VAL A 175 -8.03 -3.76 18.63
CA VAL A 175 -8.81 -3.04 19.65
C VAL A 175 -8.05 -2.97 20.96
N ALA A 176 -7.53 -4.09 21.46
CA ALA A 176 -6.74 -4.09 22.70
C ALA A 176 -5.52 -3.17 22.61
N ALA A 177 -4.81 -3.15 21.48
CA ALA A 177 -3.64 -2.29 21.31
C ALA A 177 -4.01 -0.79 21.17
N ILE A 178 -5.20 -0.49 20.63
CA ILE A 178 -5.75 0.86 20.59
C ILE A 178 -6.13 1.31 22.01
N GLU A 179 -6.80 0.46 22.78
CA GLU A 179 -7.14 0.72 24.19
C GLU A 179 -5.86 1.01 25.01
N ASP A 180 -4.85 0.15 24.90
CA ASP A 180 -3.54 0.34 25.56
C ASP A 180 -2.89 1.68 25.17
N LEU A 181 -2.97 2.08 23.90
CA LEU A 181 -2.42 3.35 23.41
C LEU A 181 -3.18 4.56 23.97
N LEU A 182 -4.51 4.46 24.07
CA LEU A 182 -5.37 5.54 24.58
C LEU A 182 -5.25 5.69 26.11
N GLU A 183 -5.00 4.60 26.83
CA GLU A 183 -4.78 4.59 28.28
C GLU A 183 -3.35 4.99 28.67
N ALA A 184 -2.39 4.89 27.74
CA ALA A 184 -1.02 5.31 27.99
C ALA A 184 -0.97 6.82 28.32
N PRO A 185 -0.37 7.23 29.44
CA PRO A 185 -0.25 8.65 29.78
C PRO A 185 0.56 9.34 28.68
N THR A 186 -0.01 10.37 28.06
CA THR A 186 0.70 11.25 27.13
C THR A 186 1.90 11.83 27.86
N SER A 187 3.09 11.30 27.59
CA SER A 187 4.34 11.90 28.07
C SER A 187 4.35 13.38 27.68
N PRO A 188 4.66 14.31 28.59
CA PRO A 188 4.75 15.71 28.23
C PRO A 188 5.79 15.86 27.12
N VAL A 189 5.37 16.46 26.00
CA VAL A 189 6.28 16.92 24.96
C VAL A 189 7.31 17.83 25.62
N SER A 190 8.56 17.39 25.74
CA SER A 190 9.66 18.26 26.15
C SER A 190 9.74 19.43 25.18
N PRO A 191 9.60 20.68 25.62
CA PRO A 191 9.80 21.83 24.75
C PRO A 191 11.30 21.98 24.50
N GLY A 192 11.73 21.59 23.30
CA GLY A 192 12.97 22.05 22.66
C GLY A 192 14.26 21.37 23.09
N GLN A 193 14.95 20.79 22.11
CA GLN A 193 16.37 21.03 21.83
C GLN A 193 16.58 21.06 20.31
#